data_AF-A0A7D5NHW5-F1
#
_entry.id   AF-A0A7D5NHW5-F1
#
_cell.length_a   1.000
_cell.length_b   1.000
_cell.length_c   1.000
_cell.angle_alpha   90.00
_cell.angle_beta   90.00
_cell.angle_gamma   90.00
#
_symmetry.space_group_name_H-M   'P 1'
#
loop_
_entity.id
_entity.type
_entity.pdbx_description
1 polymer ?
#
loop_
_entity_poly.entity_id
_entity_poly.type
_entity_poly.pdbx_seq_one_letter_code
_entity_poly.pdbx_strand_id
1 'polypeptide(L)'
;MDKTKVTILVIIILIIIGGIIYLFVETKPPVYNVKILILNNDYITIDTIANNVSEKLAQELAKDKPTQLNFSYYTTTRIFKPDYELKIRPGEDIQKWKFRIKDYINRSIRDTVLISLENQKINDLVIKFLSDALSDKNPENTFYVITGTFPECYDYESKKTLINSIKELSIKRKNGQPIKLISALVDARKKVEKEIQDSLIATNKFDLKRLDVDLESERKCVPLDLPNVFCIFFDKFTSPNSKEVLEFLTKQISSRFFVTFWNDGPKNGVTLLYLSRGMDSTEFFNTASAMTKCNWTSLNFLFKQALHQISKLPDTVYKHLVFVGKFPETQNEKILKKDLWDSFSKIRNLFWYHYLPKVDKPGQFERNVFPILKKYYKINVSTNYVLN
;
A
#
# COMPACT_ATOMS: atom_id res chain seq x y z
N MET A 1 15.27 41.95 -63.26
CA MET A 1 15.22 42.15 -61.79
C MET A 1 16.66 42.31 -61.32
N ASP A 2 16.97 43.42 -60.64
CA ASP A 2 18.33 43.75 -60.20
C ASP A 2 18.84 42.68 -59.22
N LYS A 3 19.99 42.04 -59.53
CA LYS A 3 20.54 40.91 -58.76
C LYS A 3 20.69 41.25 -57.28
N THR A 4 21.01 42.51 -56.98
CA THR A 4 21.15 43.04 -55.62
C THR A 4 19.85 42.94 -54.82
N LYS A 5 18.72 43.25 -55.46
CA LYS A 5 17.38 43.16 -54.83
C LYS A 5 16.97 41.72 -54.58
N VAL A 6 17.37 40.80 -55.47
CA VAL A 6 17.11 39.35 -55.30
C VAL A 6 17.90 38.80 -54.12
N THR A 7 19.17 39.15 -53.99
CA THR A 7 20.03 38.70 -52.88
C THR A 7 19.50 39.18 -51.52
N ILE A 8 19.09 40.44 -51.43
CA ILE A 8 18.50 41.01 -50.20
C ILE A 8 17.20 40.28 -49.83
N LEU A 9 16.34 39.99 -50.81
CA LEU A 9 15.09 39.27 -50.58
C LEU A 9 15.34 37.85 -50.03
N VAL A 10 16.31 37.12 -50.58
CA VAL A 10 16.67 35.77 -50.13
C VAL A 10 17.21 35.77 -48.69
N ILE A 11 18.04 36.76 -48.34
CA ILE A 11 18.56 36.91 -46.97
C ILE A 11 17.41 37.18 -45.98
N ILE A 12 16.47 38.07 -46.33
CA ILE A 12 15.31 38.37 -45.48
C ILE A 12 14.45 37.13 -45.28
N ILE A 13 14.18 36.35 -46.34
CA ILE A 13 13.40 35.10 -46.24
C ILE A 13 14.11 34.09 -45.33
N LEU A 14 15.43 33.93 -45.44
CA LEU A 14 16.20 33.02 -44.58
C LEU A 14 16.19 33.45 -43.11
N ILE A 15 16.26 34.76 -42.82
CA ILE A 15 16.17 35.28 -41.46
C ILE A 15 14.76 35.03 -40.88
N ILE A 16 13.71 35.23 -41.68
CA ILE A 16 12.32 34.97 -41.26
C ILE A 16 12.12 33.47 -41.00
N ILE A 17 12.58 32.58 -41.88
CA ILE A 17 12.49 31.13 -41.69
C ILE A 17 13.31 30.70 -40.46
N GLY A 18 14.52 31.22 -40.28
CA GLY A 18 15.35 30.96 -39.10
C GLY A 18 14.68 31.42 -37.80
N GLY A 19 14.05 32.60 -37.81
CA GLY A 19 13.29 33.14 -36.68
C GLY A 19 12.03 32.32 -36.37
N ILE A 20 11.31 31.86 -37.40
CA ILE A 20 10.15 30.97 -37.26
C ILE A 20 10.61 29.62 -36.66
N ILE A 21 11.66 29.01 -37.20
CA ILE A 21 12.19 27.75 -36.66
C ILE A 21 12.63 27.92 -35.20
N TYR A 22 13.31 29.02 -34.86
CA TYR A 22 13.72 29.31 -33.49
C TYR A 22 12.52 29.52 -32.54
N LEU A 23 11.43 30.14 -33.02
CA LEU A 23 10.19 30.34 -32.25
C LEU A 23 9.35 29.06 -32.10
N PHE A 24 9.46 28.10 -33.03
CA PHE A 24 8.70 26.84 -32.98
C PHE A 24 9.45 25.68 -32.31
N VAL A 25 10.77 25.76 -32.18
CA VAL A 25 11.55 24.76 -31.46
C VAL A 25 11.78 25.23 -30.03
N GLU A 26 10.75 25.12 -29.19
CA GLU A 26 10.99 24.91 -27.76
C GLU A 26 11.78 23.60 -27.64
N THR A 27 13.11 23.70 -27.54
CA THR A 27 13.97 22.54 -27.28
C THR A 27 13.71 22.07 -25.87
N LYS A 28 12.72 21.19 -25.71
CA LYS A 28 12.47 20.47 -24.47
C LYS A 28 13.73 19.70 -24.08
N PRO A 29 14.08 19.66 -22.80
CA PRO A 29 15.32 19.04 -22.34
C PRO A 29 15.33 17.54 -22.71
N PRO A 30 16.44 17.03 -23.28
CA PRO A 30 16.54 15.63 -23.68
C PRO A 30 16.60 14.68 -22.48
N VAL A 31 16.96 15.19 -21.30
CA VAL A 31 17.12 14.44 -20.06
C VAL A 31 16.25 15.07 -18.99
N TYR A 32 15.42 14.27 -18.33
CA TYR A 32 14.68 14.70 -17.14
C TYR A 32 15.07 13.88 -15.91
N ASN A 33 15.05 14.53 -14.76
CA ASN A 33 15.10 13.86 -13.47
C ASN A 33 13.66 13.57 -13.00
N VAL A 34 13.43 12.40 -12.42
CA VAL A 34 12.16 11.98 -11.86
C VAL A 34 12.39 11.59 -10.41
N LYS A 35 12.01 12.47 -9.49
CA LYS A 35 12.11 12.22 -8.05
C LYS A 35 10.78 11.72 -7.53
N ILE A 36 10.72 10.46 -7.09
CA ILE A 36 9.48 9.80 -6.68
C ILE A 36 9.51 9.55 -5.17
N LEU A 37 8.60 10.19 -4.45
CA LEU A 37 8.28 9.91 -3.06
C LEU A 37 7.17 8.85 -2.99
N ILE A 38 7.47 7.74 -2.34
CA ILE A 38 6.53 6.64 -2.07
C ILE A 38 6.25 6.63 -0.57
N LEU A 39 5.04 7.03 -0.16
CA LEU A 39 4.65 7.14 1.26
C LEU A 39 4.37 5.79 1.92
N ASN A 40 3.47 5.01 1.32
CA ASN A 40 3.11 3.67 1.79
C ASN A 40 2.55 2.86 0.62
N ASN A 41 2.91 1.57 0.60
CA ASN A 41 2.40 0.55 -0.31
C ASN A 41 1.84 -0.60 0.53
N ASP A 42 0.59 -0.45 0.98
CA ASP A 42 -0.13 -1.55 1.62
C ASP A 42 -0.36 -2.67 0.60
N TYR A 43 -0.07 -3.92 0.98
CA TYR A 43 -0.24 -5.12 0.17
C TYR A 43 -1.66 -5.29 -0.40
N ILE A 44 -2.68 -4.79 0.30
CA ILE A 44 -4.08 -4.83 -0.19
C ILE A 44 -4.24 -3.93 -1.43
N THR A 45 -3.45 -2.87 -1.53
CA THR A 45 -3.63 -1.81 -2.52
C THR A 45 -2.45 -1.64 -3.47
N ILE A 46 -1.33 -2.34 -3.23
CA ILE A 46 -0.08 -2.16 -3.97
C ILE A 46 -0.25 -2.46 -5.46
N ASP A 47 -1.01 -3.49 -5.83
CA ASP A 47 -1.25 -3.82 -7.24
C ASP A 47 -2.10 -2.74 -7.93
N THR A 48 -3.15 -2.26 -7.24
CA THR A 48 -4.02 -1.18 -7.73
C THR A 48 -3.24 0.13 -7.86
N ILE A 49 -2.45 0.48 -6.84
CA ILE A 49 -1.58 1.66 -6.82
C ILE A 49 -0.55 1.55 -7.94
N ALA A 50 0.23 0.47 -7.99
CA ALA A 50 1.29 0.30 -8.98
C ALA A 50 0.74 0.38 -10.40
N ASN A 51 -0.37 -0.31 -10.70
CA ASN A 51 -0.94 -0.32 -12.05
C ASN A 51 -1.51 1.05 -12.45
N ASN A 52 -2.31 1.68 -11.59
CA ASN A 52 -2.95 2.97 -11.92
C ASN A 52 -1.93 4.12 -11.97
N VAL A 53 -1.03 4.17 -10.98
CA VAL A 53 0.01 5.21 -10.91
C VAL A 53 0.99 5.06 -12.06
N SER A 54 1.48 3.84 -12.35
CA SER A 54 2.45 3.64 -13.44
C SER A 54 1.87 4.00 -14.81
N GLU A 55 0.62 3.64 -15.11
CA GLU A 55 -0.02 4.00 -16.38
C GLU A 55 -0.15 5.52 -16.52
N LYS A 56 -0.72 6.19 -15.51
CA LYS A 56 -0.94 7.64 -15.56
C LYS A 56 0.38 8.43 -15.56
N LEU A 57 1.34 8.04 -14.74
CA LEU A 57 2.64 8.70 -14.67
C LEU A 57 3.46 8.50 -15.96
N ALA A 58 3.43 7.30 -16.54
CA ALA A 58 4.10 7.04 -17.82
C ALA A 58 3.51 7.87 -18.97
N GLN A 59 2.18 8.04 -18.99
CA GLN A 59 1.53 8.93 -19.95
C GLN A 59 2.04 10.37 -19.83
N GLU A 60 2.19 10.88 -18.61
CA GLU A 60 2.69 12.24 -18.38
C GLU A 60 4.16 12.40 -18.74
N LEU A 61 5.03 11.50 -18.29
CA LEU A 61 6.47 11.56 -18.54
C LEU A 61 6.81 11.39 -20.04
N ALA A 62 5.99 10.66 -20.80
CA ALA A 62 6.22 10.44 -22.22
C ALA A 62 5.80 11.61 -23.13
N LYS A 63 5.04 12.62 -22.63
CA LYS A 63 4.54 13.75 -23.45
C LYS A 63 5.65 14.54 -24.13
N ASP A 64 6.76 14.72 -23.42
CA ASP A 64 7.90 15.51 -23.88
C ASP A 64 8.92 14.68 -24.67
N LYS A 65 8.65 13.38 -24.88
CA LYS A 65 9.54 12.41 -25.55
C LYS A 65 10.99 12.49 -25.07
N PRO A 66 11.24 12.40 -23.75
CA PRO A 66 12.59 12.50 -23.21
C PRO A 66 13.45 11.35 -23.72
N THR A 67 14.71 11.64 -24.05
CA THR A 67 15.68 10.61 -24.45
C THR A 67 16.20 9.82 -23.27
N GLN A 68 16.15 10.41 -22.06
CA GLN A 68 16.58 9.80 -20.82
C GLN A 68 15.74 10.29 -19.63
N LEU A 69 15.46 9.37 -18.72
CA LEU A 69 14.85 9.64 -17.42
C LEU A 69 15.77 9.13 -16.31
N ASN A 70 16.13 10.01 -15.38
CA ASN A 70 16.94 9.68 -14.21
C ASN A 70 16.04 9.59 -12.98
N PHE A 71 15.86 8.40 -12.43
CA PHE A 71 14.95 8.17 -11.33
C PHE A 71 15.66 8.21 -9.97
N SER A 72 15.11 8.97 -9.03
CA SER A 72 15.54 8.98 -7.64
C SER A 72 14.34 8.72 -6.73
N TYR A 73 14.48 7.80 -5.79
CA TYR A 73 13.37 7.38 -4.94
C TYR A 73 13.56 7.85 -3.49
N TYR A 74 12.52 8.47 -2.96
CA TYR A 74 12.37 8.80 -1.56
C TYR A 74 11.40 7.79 -0.96
N THR A 75 11.93 6.88 -0.17
CA THR A 75 11.18 5.85 0.52
C THR A 75 11.83 5.62 1.89
N THR A 76 11.09 5.07 2.84
CA THR A 76 11.63 4.75 4.17
C THR A 76 12.29 3.38 4.22
N THR A 77 12.45 2.71 3.08
CA THR A 77 13.01 1.35 3.00
C THR A 77 14.37 1.34 2.33
N ARG A 78 15.22 0.42 2.79
CA ARG A 78 16.63 0.31 2.37
C ARG A 78 16.87 -0.71 1.25
N ILE A 79 15.86 -1.46 0.80
CA ILE A 79 16.07 -2.66 -0.03
C ILE A 79 16.06 -2.34 -1.53
N PHE A 80 15.66 -1.14 -1.94
CA PHE A 80 15.50 -0.82 -3.36
C PHE A 80 16.81 -0.31 -4.00
N LYS A 81 17.31 -1.01 -5.03
CA LYS A 81 18.39 -0.57 -5.93
C LYS A 81 17.93 -0.67 -7.39
N PRO A 82 17.09 0.25 -7.87
CA PRO A 82 16.73 0.28 -9.28
C PRO A 82 17.89 0.82 -10.12
N ASP A 83 17.88 0.51 -11.41
CA ASP A 83 18.69 1.18 -12.41
C ASP A 83 18.29 2.66 -12.49
N TYR A 84 19.07 3.55 -11.87
CA TYR A 84 18.78 4.99 -11.76
C TYR A 84 18.56 5.72 -13.10
N GLU A 85 18.85 5.10 -14.25
CA GLU A 85 18.72 5.69 -15.58
C GLU A 85 17.92 4.80 -16.52
N LEU A 86 16.89 5.36 -17.16
CA LEU A 86 16.16 4.74 -18.26
C LEU A 86 16.41 5.55 -19.53
N LYS A 87 16.98 4.92 -20.56
CA LYS A 87 17.27 5.53 -21.87
C LYS A 87 16.40 4.94 -22.97
N ILE A 88 15.98 5.81 -23.89
CA ILE A 88 15.31 5.39 -25.13
C ILE A 88 16.28 4.54 -25.97
N ARG A 89 15.79 3.45 -26.55
CA ARG A 89 16.61 2.58 -27.40
C ARG A 89 16.63 3.08 -28.85
N PRO A 90 17.70 2.79 -29.63
CA PRO A 90 17.70 3.08 -31.06
C PRO A 90 16.50 2.43 -31.77
N GLY A 91 15.77 3.21 -32.57
CA GLY A 91 14.58 2.74 -33.29
C GLY A 91 13.34 2.48 -32.42
N GLU A 92 13.37 2.84 -31.14
CA GLU A 92 12.22 2.70 -30.25
C GLU A 92 11.17 3.77 -30.54
N ASP A 93 9.96 3.33 -30.89
CA ASP A 93 8.82 4.23 -31.04
C ASP A 93 8.28 4.70 -29.68
N ILE A 94 7.46 5.74 -29.72
CA ILE A 94 6.93 6.38 -28.51
C ILE A 94 6.04 5.47 -27.67
N GLN A 95 5.35 4.50 -28.28
CA GLN A 95 4.46 3.58 -27.55
C GLN A 95 5.29 2.55 -26.77
N LYS A 96 6.34 2.01 -27.38
CA LYS A 96 7.31 1.14 -26.70
C LYS A 96 8.05 1.88 -25.59
N TRP A 97 8.44 3.13 -25.84
CA TRP A 97 9.06 3.98 -24.82
C TRP A 97 8.13 4.19 -23.61
N LYS A 98 6.89 4.62 -23.85
CA LYS A 98 5.86 4.76 -22.81
C LYS A 98 5.65 3.46 -22.03
N PHE A 99 5.57 2.32 -22.71
CA PHE A 99 5.39 1.01 -22.07
C PHE A 99 6.55 0.66 -21.14
N ARG A 100 7.81 0.91 -21.55
CA ARG A 100 8.97 0.67 -20.68
C ARG A 100 9.00 1.59 -19.47
N ILE A 101 8.63 2.86 -19.63
CA ILE A 101 8.50 3.79 -18.49
C ILE A 101 7.47 3.24 -17.50
N LYS A 102 6.30 2.79 -17.99
CA LYS A 102 5.25 2.18 -17.18
C LYS A 102 5.77 0.95 -16.43
N ASP A 103 6.32 -0.03 -17.13
CA ASP A 103 6.83 -1.28 -16.54
C ASP A 103 7.89 -1.00 -15.48
N TYR A 104 8.80 -0.05 -15.76
CA TYR A 104 9.83 0.38 -14.83
C TYR A 104 9.23 0.99 -13.55
N ILE A 105 8.31 1.97 -13.66
CA ILE A 105 7.64 2.57 -12.48
C ILE A 105 6.85 1.52 -11.70
N ASN A 106 6.15 0.63 -12.41
CA ASN A 106 5.31 -0.40 -11.82
C ASN A 106 6.14 -1.35 -10.94
N ARG A 107 7.25 -1.88 -11.48
CA ARG A 107 8.21 -2.69 -10.72
C ARG A 107 8.77 -1.91 -9.54
N SER A 108 9.17 -0.66 -9.74
CA SER A 108 9.71 0.17 -8.66
C SER A 108 8.74 0.36 -7.50
N ILE A 109 7.44 0.58 -7.78
CA ILE A 109 6.42 0.69 -6.74
C ILE A 109 6.25 -0.67 -6.04
N ARG A 110 6.10 -1.78 -6.79
CA ARG A 110 5.89 -3.13 -6.22
C ARG A 110 7.05 -3.62 -5.35
N ASP A 111 8.28 -3.38 -5.78
CA ASP A 111 9.49 -3.85 -5.10
C ASP A 111 9.83 -3.01 -3.85
N THR A 112 9.16 -1.86 -3.67
CA THR A 112 9.28 -1.03 -2.47
C THR A 112 8.38 -1.58 -1.36
N VAL A 113 8.93 -2.45 -0.50
CA VAL A 113 8.23 -3.03 0.66
C VAL A 113 8.24 -2.06 1.84
N LEU A 114 7.13 -1.39 2.14
CA LEU A 114 7.03 -0.50 3.30
C LEU A 114 6.46 -1.20 4.54
N ILE A 115 7.18 -1.06 5.66
CA ILE A 115 6.75 -1.43 7.01
C ILE A 115 5.90 -0.28 7.55
N SER A 116 4.81 -0.58 8.26
CA SER A 116 3.96 0.42 8.93
C SER A 116 4.81 1.45 9.70
N LEU A 117 4.64 2.72 9.35
CA LEU A 117 5.36 3.82 9.99
C LEU A 117 4.46 4.62 10.93
N GLU A 118 5.10 5.16 11.97
CA GLU A 118 4.53 6.23 12.79
C GLU A 118 4.29 7.49 11.96
N ASN A 119 3.20 8.20 12.24
CA ASN A 119 2.77 9.38 11.48
C ASN A 119 3.87 10.44 11.33
N GLN A 120 4.69 10.67 12.37
CA GLN A 120 5.79 11.64 12.33
C GLN A 120 6.85 11.30 11.27
N LYS A 121 7.22 10.03 11.10
CA LYS A 121 8.25 9.63 10.11
C LYS A 121 7.79 9.90 8.69
N ILE A 122 6.49 9.80 8.43
CA ILE A 122 5.91 10.15 7.13
C ILE A 122 5.90 11.65 6.92
N ASN A 123 5.58 12.44 7.95
CA ASN A 123 5.70 13.90 7.88
C ASN A 123 7.13 14.32 7.54
N ASP A 124 8.11 13.80 8.26
CA ASP A 124 9.52 14.13 8.06
C ASP A 124 9.97 13.79 6.64
N LEU A 125 9.51 12.67 6.08
CA LEU A 125 9.82 12.26 4.72
C LEU A 125 9.21 13.20 3.68
N VAL A 126 7.93 13.56 3.83
CA VAL A 126 7.25 14.52 2.94
C VAL A 126 7.94 15.88 3.02
N ILE A 127 8.23 16.37 4.22
CA ILE A 127 8.91 17.64 4.48
C ILE A 127 10.28 17.66 3.80
N LYS A 128 11.06 16.58 3.93
CA LYS A 128 12.36 16.45 3.27
C LYS A 128 12.23 16.51 1.76
N PHE A 129 11.31 15.72 1.19
CA PHE A 129 11.08 15.69 -0.26
C PHE A 129 10.68 17.07 -0.82
N LEU A 130 9.76 17.76 -0.15
CA LEU A 130 9.33 19.10 -0.56
C LEU A 130 10.43 20.15 -0.38
N SER A 131 11.25 20.03 0.67
CA SER A 131 12.42 20.89 0.87
C SER A 131 13.46 20.71 -0.25
N ASP A 132 13.73 19.47 -0.65
CA ASP A 132 14.61 19.14 -1.78
C ASP A 132 14.04 19.67 -3.10
N ALA A 133 12.71 19.65 -3.27
CA ALA A 133 12.04 20.24 -4.42
C ALA A 133 12.19 21.77 -4.45
N LEU A 134 11.94 22.43 -3.31
CA LEU A 134 11.99 23.88 -3.19
C LEU A 134 13.40 24.45 -3.35
N SER A 135 14.43 23.65 -3.07
CA SER A 135 15.84 24.01 -3.23
C SER A 135 16.44 23.62 -4.60
N ASP A 136 15.68 22.97 -5.47
CA ASP A 136 16.15 22.57 -6.80
C ASP A 136 16.42 23.79 -7.69
N LYS A 137 17.64 23.84 -8.24
CA LYS A 137 18.11 24.89 -9.13
C LYS A 137 17.60 24.72 -10.56
N ASN A 138 17.22 23.50 -10.96
CA ASN A 138 16.76 23.18 -12.32
C ASN A 138 15.35 22.53 -12.32
N PRO A 139 14.33 23.22 -11.78
CA PRO A 139 12.99 22.65 -11.62
C PRO A 139 12.30 22.32 -12.95
N GLU A 140 12.69 22.97 -14.05
CA GLU A 140 12.11 22.75 -15.39
C GLU A 140 12.43 21.35 -15.96
N ASN A 141 13.56 20.78 -15.55
CA ASN A 141 14.04 19.47 -15.98
C ASN A 141 13.73 18.36 -14.96
N THR A 142 13.01 18.66 -13.87
CA THR A 142 12.75 17.70 -12.80
C THR A 142 11.25 17.53 -12.57
N PHE A 143 10.78 16.29 -12.67
CA PHE A 143 9.46 15.89 -12.23
C PHE A 143 9.51 15.43 -10.76
N TYR A 144 8.71 16.07 -9.92
CA TYR A 144 8.49 15.63 -8.55
C TYR A 144 7.20 14.83 -8.50
N VAL A 145 7.24 13.63 -7.94
CA VAL A 145 6.08 12.74 -7.84
C VAL A 145 5.88 12.33 -6.40
N ILE A 146 4.66 12.48 -5.88
CA ILE A 146 4.26 11.92 -4.57
C ILE A 146 3.18 10.87 -4.82
N THR A 147 3.40 9.66 -4.32
CA THR A 147 2.48 8.53 -4.50
C THR A 147 2.42 7.61 -3.28
N GLY A 148 1.51 6.64 -3.32
CA GLY A 148 1.16 5.77 -2.21
C GLY A 148 0.05 6.38 -1.35
N THR A 149 0.01 6.00 -0.08
CA THR A 149 -1.03 6.44 0.87
C THR A 149 -0.43 6.91 2.18
N PHE A 150 -1.13 7.77 2.93
CA PHE A 150 -0.80 7.97 4.34
C PHE A 150 -1.14 6.70 5.16
N PRO A 151 -0.66 6.57 6.42
CA PRO A 151 -1.07 5.49 7.31
C PRO A 151 -2.58 5.46 7.48
N GLU A 152 -3.14 4.28 7.65
CA GLU A 152 -4.58 4.10 7.88
C GLU A 152 -5.09 4.89 9.11
N CYS A 153 -4.23 5.07 10.11
CA CYS A 153 -4.46 5.88 11.30
C CYS A 153 -3.74 7.24 11.31
N TYR A 154 -3.57 7.87 10.14
CA TYR A 154 -2.97 9.19 10.09
C TYR A 154 -3.86 10.21 10.82
N ASP A 155 -3.36 10.72 11.94
CA ASP A 155 -4.16 11.50 12.89
C ASP A 155 -4.26 13.00 12.50
N TYR A 156 -5.21 13.68 13.12
CA TYR A 156 -5.50 15.09 12.83
C TYR A 156 -4.33 16.03 13.17
N GLU A 157 -3.62 15.80 14.28
CA GLU A 157 -2.50 16.66 14.69
C GLU A 157 -1.30 16.47 13.76
N SER A 158 -1.03 15.24 13.35
CA SER A 158 -0.01 14.90 12.34
C SER A 158 -0.31 15.57 11.01
N LYS A 159 -1.56 15.50 10.53
CA LYS A 159 -2.01 16.20 9.32
C LYS A 159 -1.82 17.71 9.43
N LYS A 160 -2.29 18.30 10.54
CA LYS A 160 -2.19 19.74 10.80
C LYS A 160 -0.72 20.20 10.84
N THR A 161 0.13 19.40 11.46
CA THR A 161 1.59 19.63 11.52
C THR A 161 2.18 19.66 10.12
N LEU A 162 1.88 18.65 9.29
CA LEU A 162 2.38 18.57 7.93
C LEU A 162 1.91 19.78 7.08
N ILE A 163 0.63 20.14 7.15
CA ILE A 163 0.08 21.30 6.44
C ILE A 163 0.80 22.60 6.85
N ASN A 164 1.05 22.79 8.14
CA ASN A 164 1.78 23.97 8.62
C ASN A 164 3.23 23.97 8.12
N SER A 165 3.92 22.83 8.17
CA SER A 165 5.27 22.72 7.62
C SER A 165 5.32 22.99 6.11
N ILE A 166 4.33 22.57 5.32
CA ILE A 166 4.23 22.89 3.90
C ILE A 166 4.16 24.40 3.68
N LYS A 167 3.34 25.11 4.47
CA LYS A 167 3.21 26.57 4.41
C LYS A 167 4.54 27.25 4.75
N GLU A 168 5.19 26.83 5.84
CA GLU A 168 6.46 27.39 6.29
C GLU A 168 7.60 27.18 5.29
N LEU A 169 7.73 25.96 4.73
CA LEU A 169 8.72 25.66 3.70
C LEU A 169 8.54 26.54 2.47
N SER A 170 7.30 26.78 2.07
CA SER A 170 6.98 27.52 0.85
C SER A 170 7.35 29.00 0.94
N ILE A 171 7.38 29.59 2.14
CA ILE A 171 7.86 30.96 2.38
C ILE A 171 9.35 31.10 2.03
N LYS A 172 10.14 30.03 2.18
CA LYS A 172 11.60 30.07 1.96
C LYS A 172 11.98 30.26 0.48
N ARG A 173 11.10 29.87 -0.47
CA ARG A 173 11.34 30.04 -1.91
C ARG A 173 10.92 31.43 -2.37
N LYS A 174 11.87 32.36 -2.39
CA LYS A 174 11.59 33.78 -2.65
C LYS A 174 11.23 34.09 -4.11
N ASN A 175 11.78 33.40 -5.11
CA ASN A 175 11.50 33.61 -6.55
C ASN A 175 11.75 32.32 -7.38
N GLY A 176 11.02 32.15 -8.48
CA GLY A 176 11.21 31.05 -9.44
C GLY A 176 9.90 30.52 -10.03
N GLN A 177 9.97 29.83 -11.16
CA GLN A 177 8.80 29.13 -11.71
C GLN A 177 8.25 28.11 -10.70
N PRO A 178 6.93 27.87 -10.69
CA PRO A 178 6.32 26.81 -9.89
C PRO A 178 6.96 25.46 -10.20
N ILE A 179 7.15 24.65 -9.16
CA ILE A 179 7.70 23.30 -9.31
C ILE A 179 6.60 22.38 -9.83
N LYS A 180 6.87 21.66 -10.91
CA LYS A 180 5.97 20.62 -11.42
C LYS A 180 5.89 19.47 -10.41
N LEU A 181 4.75 19.35 -9.74
CA LEU A 181 4.50 18.31 -8.75
C LEU A 181 3.32 17.45 -9.22
N ILE A 182 3.57 16.16 -9.41
CA ILE A 182 2.55 15.18 -9.74
C ILE A 182 2.16 14.47 -8.45
N SER A 183 0.89 14.60 -8.04
CA SER A 183 0.36 13.85 -6.91
C SER A 183 -0.50 12.70 -7.41
N ALA A 184 -0.04 11.49 -7.14
CA ALA A 184 -0.78 10.26 -7.31
C ALA A 184 -1.00 9.59 -5.94
N LEU A 185 -1.36 10.43 -4.96
CA LEU A 185 -1.81 9.99 -3.65
C LEU A 185 -3.21 9.41 -3.79
N VAL A 186 -3.42 8.24 -3.18
CA VAL A 186 -4.71 7.56 -3.23
C VAL A 186 -5.66 8.14 -2.20
N ASP A 187 -6.84 8.60 -2.61
CA ASP A 187 -7.85 9.16 -1.70
C ASP A 187 -8.55 8.02 -0.96
N ALA A 188 -8.02 7.66 0.21
CA ALA A 188 -8.48 6.48 0.95
C ALA A 188 -9.26 6.81 2.23
N ARG A 189 -9.40 8.09 2.62
CA ARG A 189 -10.17 8.50 3.80
C ARG A 189 -10.44 10.02 3.90
N LYS A 190 -11.69 10.42 4.18
CA LYS A 190 -12.10 11.76 4.69
C LYS A 190 -11.34 12.98 4.13
N LYS A 191 -10.98 13.01 2.84
CA LYS A 191 -10.30 14.14 2.19
C LYS A 191 -8.90 14.48 2.76
N VAL A 192 -8.21 13.58 3.46
CA VAL A 192 -6.88 13.91 4.06
C VAL A 192 -5.86 14.23 2.96
N GLU A 193 -5.69 13.34 2.00
CA GLU A 193 -4.80 13.53 0.85
C GLU A 193 -5.20 14.78 0.06
N LYS A 194 -6.52 14.99 -0.12
CA LYS A 194 -7.06 16.17 -0.77
C LYS A 194 -6.71 17.46 -0.03
N GLU A 195 -6.84 17.51 1.30
CA GLU A 195 -6.47 18.69 2.11
C GLU A 195 -4.97 18.99 2.03
N ILE A 196 -4.12 17.95 1.99
CA ILE A 196 -2.67 18.12 1.80
C ILE A 196 -2.37 18.64 0.39
N GLN A 197 -3.02 18.10 -0.64
CA GLN A 197 -2.93 18.57 -2.03
C GLN A 197 -3.44 20.02 -2.17
N ASP A 198 -4.57 20.36 -1.55
CA ASP A 198 -5.13 21.71 -1.50
C ASP A 198 -4.14 22.67 -0.82
N SER A 199 -3.49 22.24 0.27
CA SER A 199 -2.45 23.02 0.92
C SER A 199 -1.20 23.23 0.05
N LEU A 200 -0.81 22.25 -0.76
CA LEU A 200 0.30 22.41 -1.71
C LEU A 200 -0.04 23.43 -2.79
N ILE A 201 -1.25 23.37 -3.36
CA ILE A 201 -1.74 24.35 -4.35
C ILE A 201 -1.77 25.76 -3.74
N ALA A 202 -2.31 25.91 -2.53
CA ALA A 202 -2.48 27.20 -1.86
C ALA A 202 -1.15 27.96 -1.66
N THR A 203 -0.01 27.28 -1.73
CA THR A 203 1.31 27.93 -1.60
C THR A 203 1.73 28.70 -2.85
N ASN A 204 1.12 28.44 -4.00
CA ASN A 204 1.52 28.92 -5.33
C ASN A 204 2.98 28.60 -5.71
N LYS A 205 3.65 27.68 -5.00
CA LYS A 205 5.03 27.24 -5.29
C LYS A 205 5.08 25.95 -6.10
N PHE A 206 3.97 25.24 -6.17
CA PHE A 206 3.83 23.97 -6.89
C PHE A 206 2.73 24.10 -7.94
N ASP A 207 3.07 23.74 -9.18
CA ASP A 207 2.08 23.42 -10.20
C ASP A 207 1.67 21.96 -10.00
N LEU A 208 0.62 21.77 -9.18
CA LEU A 208 0.18 20.45 -8.74
C LEU A 208 -0.76 19.81 -9.76
N LYS A 209 -0.29 18.73 -10.38
CA LYS A 209 -1.15 17.84 -11.17
C LYS A 209 -1.65 16.68 -10.33
N ARG A 210 -2.97 16.57 -10.16
CA ARG A 210 -3.61 15.43 -9.50
C ARG A 210 -3.81 14.28 -10.46
N LEU A 211 -3.40 13.09 -10.04
CA LEU A 211 -3.72 11.82 -10.68
C LEU A 211 -4.66 11.09 -9.73
N ASP A 212 -5.97 11.26 -9.91
CA ASP A 212 -6.96 10.65 -9.02
C ASP A 212 -6.82 9.12 -9.07
N VAL A 213 -6.63 8.49 -7.93
CA VAL A 213 -6.61 7.03 -7.79
C VAL A 213 -7.71 6.67 -6.81
N ASP A 214 -8.80 6.12 -7.32
CA ASP A 214 -9.92 5.70 -6.50
C ASP A 214 -9.65 4.31 -5.90
N LEU A 215 -9.95 4.14 -4.62
CA LEU A 215 -10.10 2.83 -3.99
C LEU A 215 -11.57 2.53 -3.78
N GLU A 216 -11.97 1.29 -4.05
CA GLU A 216 -13.36 0.84 -3.91
C GLU A 216 -13.85 0.77 -2.43
N SER A 217 -12.98 0.99 -1.44
CA SER A 217 -13.34 0.89 -0.02
C SER A 217 -12.61 1.87 0.90
N GLU A 218 -13.35 2.46 1.85
CA GLU A 218 -12.83 3.34 2.91
C GLU A 218 -11.94 2.58 3.90
N ARG A 219 -10.77 3.13 4.24
CA ARG A 219 -9.84 2.53 5.23
C ARG A 219 -10.23 2.93 6.66
N LYS A 220 -10.37 1.95 7.57
CA LYS A 220 -10.80 2.17 8.97
C LYS A 220 -9.57 2.20 9.88
N CYS A 221 -9.32 3.30 10.59
CA CYS A 221 -8.22 3.35 11.55
C CYS A 221 -8.33 2.26 12.63
N VAL A 222 -7.23 1.52 12.79
CA VAL A 222 -7.01 0.47 13.78
C VAL A 222 -6.22 1.02 14.99
N PRO A 223 -6.85 1.38 16.12
CA PRO A 223 -6.17 1.63 17.39
C PRO A 223 -5.15 0.54 17.77
N LEU A 224 -3.89 0.93 17.99
CA LEU A 224 -2.78 0.03 18.31
C LEU A 224 -2.87 -0.63 19.70
N ASP A 225 -3.77 -0.16 20.55
CA ASP A 225 -3.99 -0.61 21.93
C ASP A 225 -5.00 -1.75 22.05
N LEU A 226 -5.67 -2.14 20.97
CA LEU A 226 -6.60 -3.26 20.98
C LEU A 226 -5.94 -4.57 20.52
N PRO A 227 -6.31 -5.71 21.13
CA PRO A 227 -5.85 -7.02 20.67
C PRO A 227 -6.15 -7.26 19.20
N ASN A 228 -5.16 -7.79 18.47
CA ASN A 228 -5.32 -8.23 17.10
C ASN A 228 -5.67 -9.72 17.09
N VAL A 229 -6.88 -10.02 16.65
CA VAL A 229 -7.42 -11.36 16.53
C VAL A 229 -7.44 -11.76 15.08
N PHE A 230 -6.97 -12.97 14.82
CA PHE A 230 -6.78 -13.52 13.51
C PHE A 230 -7.51 -14.86 13.47
N CYS A 231 -8.69 -14.89 12.85
CA CYS A 231 -9.55 -16.06 12.84
C CYS A 231 -9.43 -16.79 11.51
N ILE A 232 -8.93 -18.04 11.51
CA ILE A 232 -9.04 -18.94 10.35
C ILE A 232 -10.28 -19.80 10.55
N PHE A 233 -11.25 -19.67 9.64
CA PHE A 233 -12.49 -20.43 9.66
C PHE A 233 -12.38 -21.63 8.74
N PHE A 234 -12.63 -22.82 9.29
CA PHE A 234 -12.60 -24.07 8.51
C PHE A 234 -13.99 -24.54 8.08
N ASP A 235 -15.02 -24.19 8.84
CA ASP A 235 -16.41 -24.53 8.55
C ASP A 235 -17.23 -23.30 8.13
N LYS A 236 -18.39 -23.56 7.52
CA LYS A 236 -19.41 -22.54 7.28
C LYS A 236 -20.21 -22.31 8.56
N PHE A 237 -20.44 -21.04 8.89
CA PHE A 237 -21.16 -20.66 10.11
C PHE A 237 -22.58 -20.17 9.80
N THR A 238 -23.52 -20.60 10.63
CA THR A 238 -24.87 -20.03 10.72
C THR A 238 -24.88 -18.90 11.75
N SER A 239 -25.90 -18.05 11.74
CA SER A 239 -26.01 -16.94 12.72
C SER A 239 -25.89 -17.38 14.20
N PRO A 240 -26.47 -18.53 14.63
CA PRO A 240 -26.22 -19.06 15.97
C PRO A 240 -24.74 -19.33 16.27
N ASN A 241 -24.02 -20.01 15.37
CA ASN A 241 -22.61 -20.33 15.60
C ASN A 241 -21.74 -19.06 15.59
N SER A 242 -22.06 -18.08 14.74
CA SER A 242 -21.34 -16.79 14.71
C SER A 242 -21.48 -16.01 16.02
N LYS A 243 -22.62 -16.12 16.73
CA LYS A 243 -22.79 -15.56 18.07
C LYS A 243 -21.89 -16.24 19.10
N GLU A 244 -21.83 -17.57 19.08
CA GLU A 244 -20.98 -18.31 20.02
C GLU A 244 -19.48 -17.98 19.82
N VAL A 245 -19.04 -17.85 18.55
CA VAL A 245 -17.67 -17.40 18.24
C VAL A 245 -17.42 -16.02 18.82
N LEU A 246 -18.34 -15.07 18.62
CA LEU A 246 -18.19 -13.71 19.15
C LEU A 246 -18.14 -13.70 20.69
N GLU A 247 -19.00 -14.48 21.35
CA GLU A 247 -18.98 -14.67 22.81
C GLU A 247 -17.65 -15.26 23.30
N PHE A 248 -17.11 -16.26 22.60
CA PHE A 248 -15.81 -16.81 22.89
C PHE A 248 -14.71 -15.75 22.79
N LEU A 249 -14.66 -15.00 21.69
CA LEU A 249 -13.63 -13.97 21.46
C LEU A 249 -13.71 -12.87 22.54
N THR A 250 -14.92 -12.42 22.86
CA THR A 250 -15.13 -11.38 23.88
C THR A 250 -14.75 -11.83 25.29
N LYS A 251 -15.04 -13.09 25.65
CA LYS A 251 -14.72 -13.66 26.96
C LYS A 251 -13.24 -13.99 27.11
N GLN A 252 -12.61 -14.52 26.07
CA GLN A 252 -11.23 -15.03 26.14
C GLN A 252 -10.16 -14.00 25.82
N ILE A 253 -10.48 -13.03 24.96
CA ILE A 253 -9.48 -12.06 24.45
C ILE A 253 -9.74 -10.70 25.05
N SER A 254 -10.85 -10.06 24.67
CA SER A 254 -11.20 -8.72 25.16
C SER A 254 -12.61 -8.36 24.72
N SER A 255 -13.25 -7.45 25.46
CA SER A 255 -14.53 -6.85 25.05
C SER A 255 -14.40 -5.92 23.83
N ARG A 256 -13.18 -5.59 23.41
CA ARG A 256 -12.85 -4.75 22.25
C ARG A 256 -11.61 -5.32 21.53
N PHE A 257 -11.70 -5.57 20.22
CA PHE A 257 -10.61 -6.17 19.45
C PHE A 257 -10.76 -5.91 17.96
N PHE A 258 -9.65 -6.07 17.23
CA PHE A 258 -9.68 -6.25 15.78
C PHE A 258 -9.78 -7.73 15.46
N VAL A 259 -10.60 -8.10 14.48
CA VAL A 259 -10.71 -9.47 14.01
C VAL A 259 -10.53 -9.52 12.50
N THR A 260 -9.51 -10.24 12.04
CA THR A 260 -9.31 -10.59 10.64
C THR A 260 -9.91 -11.96 10.39
N PHE A 261 -10.74 -12.09 9.36
CA PHE A 261 -11.36 -13.35 8.96
C PHE A 261 -10.62 -13.95 7.77
N TRP A 262 -10.12 -15.18 7.90
CA TRP A 262 -9.55 -15.92 6.77
C TRP A 262 -10.32 -17.20 6.48
N ASN A 263 -10.63 -17.41 5.21
CA ASN A 263 -11.45 -18.51 4.70
C ASN A 263 -11.36 -18.59 3.16
N ASP A 264 -11.96 -19.60 2.55
CA ASP A 264 -12.06 -19.75 1.08
C ASP A 264 -13.16 -18.87 0.44
N GLY A 265 -13.91 -18.12 1.26
CA GLY A 265 -15.08 -17.35 0.84
C GLY A 265 -14.78 -15.93 0.32
N PRO A 266 -15.82 -15.22 -0.18
CA PRO A 266 -15.70 -13.88 -0.77
C PRO A 266 -15.29 -12.78 0.22
N LYS A 267 -15.27 -13.08 1.52
CA LYS A 267 -14.87 -12.16 2.60
C LYS A 267 -13.55 -12.56 3.27
N ASN A 268 -12.68 -13.27 2.54
CA ASN A 268 -11.34 -13.62 3.00
C ASN A 268 -10.46 -12.38 3.21
N GLY A 269 -9.74 -12.32 4.32
CA GLY A 269 -8.82 -11.22 4.67
C GLY A 269 -9.50 -9.97 5.21
N VAL A 270 -10.81 -9.97 5.41
CA VAL A 270 -11.54 -8.81 5.94
C VAL A 270 -11.19 -8.61 7.41
N THR A 271 -10.79 -7.39 7.77
CA THR A 271 -10.55 -6.98 9.16
C THR A 271 -11.70 -6.10 9.65
N LEU A 272 -12.29 -6.47 10.78
CA LEU A 272 -13.34 -5.71 11.45
C LEU A 272 -12.87 -5.22 12.82
N LEU A 273 -13.35 -4.05 13.22
CA LEU A 273 -13.27 -3.58 14.60
C LEU A 273 -14.53 -3.99 15.34
N TYR A 274 -14.38 -4.78 16.41
CA TYR A 274 -15.46 -5.09 17.32
C TYR A 274 -15.34 -4.29 18.61
N LEU A 275 -16.42 -3.59 19.00
CA LEU A 275 -16.54 -2.93 20.31
C LEU A 275 -17.84 -3.39 21.00
N SER A 276 -17.72 -3.95 22.21
CA SER A 276 -18.86 -4.43 23.00
C SER A 276 -19.88 -3.36 23.40
N ARG A 277 -19.47 -2.08 23.51
CA ARG A 277 -20.34 -0.97 23.87
C ARG A 277 -20.68 -0.15 22.62
N GLY A 278 -21.93 -0.27 22.16
CA GLY A 278 -22.53 0.67 21.21
C GLY A 278 -22.35 0.35 19.72
N MET A 279 -21.96 -0.87 19.33
CA MET A 279 -21.92 -1.27 17.92
C MET A 279 -22.84 -2.44 17.60
N ASP A 280 -23.44 -2.36 16.41
CA ASP A 280 -24.23 -3.42 15.82
C ASP A 280 -23.30 -4.56 15.35
N SER A 281 -23.39 -5.72 16.00
CA SER A 281 -22.68 -6.96 15.65
C SER A 281 -23.00 -7.48 14.24
N THR A 282 -23.90 -6.83 13.51
CA THR A 282 -24.31 -7.14 12.14
C THR A 282 -23.13 -7.26 11.17
N GLU A 283 -22.12 -6.38 11.19
CA GLU A 283 -20.99 -6.49 10.25
C GLU A 283 -20.15 -7.76 10.51
N PHE A 284 -19.95 -8.12 11.79
CA PHE A 284 -19.30 -9.37 12.19
C PHE A 284 -20.12 -10.58 11.71
N PHE A 285 -21.43 -10.58 11.95
CA PHE A 285 -22.29 -11.71 11.58
C PHE A 285 -22.46 -11.85 10.07
N ASN A 286 -22.57 -10.75 9.32
CA ASN A 286 -22.60 -10.75 7.87
C ASN A 286 -21.30 -11.32 7.29
N THR A 287 -20.16 -10.93 7.87
CA THR A 287 -18.85 -11.45 7.45
C THR A 287 -18.72 -12.93 7.78
N ALA A 288 -19.02 -13.34 9.03
CA ALA A 288 -18.95 -14.73 9.45
C ALA A 288 -19.91 -15.67 8.68
N SER A 289 -21.11 -15.21 8.34
CA SER A 289 -22.09 -15.99 7.58
C SER A 289 -21.77 -16.10 6.08
N ALA A 290 -20.96 -15.18 5.55
CA ALA A 290 -20.43 -15.24 4.19
C ALA A 290 -19.24 -16.19 4.03
N MET A 291 -18.75 -16.79 5.14
CA MET A 291 -17.69 -17.78 5.11
C MET A 291 -18.16 -19.09 4.45
N THR A 292 -17.27 -19.74 3.74
CA THR A 292 -17.48 -21.02 3.05
C THR A 292 -16.74 -22.14 3.78
N LYS A 293 -17.10 -23.40 3.54
CA LYS A 293 -16.32 -24.51 4.10
C LYS A 293 -14.94 -24.52 3.44
N CYS A 294 -13.88 -24.54 4.25
CA CYS A 294 -12.52 -24.59 3.75
C CYS A 294 -12.22 -25.97 3.18
N ASN A 295 -11.59 -25.99 2.00
CA ASN A 295 -11.11 -27.21 1.40
C ASN A 295 -9.64 -27.46 1.74
N TRP A 296 -9.21 -28.70 1.60
CA TRP A 296 -7.88 -29.11 2.02
C TRP A 296 -6.74 -28.42 1.28
N THR A 297 -6.96 -28.12 0.00
CA THR A 297 -6.03 -27.37 -0.86
C THR A 297 -5.76 -25.96 -0.37
N SER A 298 -6.66 -25.38 0.42
CA SER A 298 -6.64 -23.96 0.77
C SER A 298 -5.94 -23.70 2.12
N LEU A 299 -5.78 -24.70 2.98
CA LEU A 299 -5.16 -24.53 4.29
C LEU A 299 -3.77 -23.91 4.25
N ASN A 300 -2.88 -24.43 3.42
CA ASN A 300 -1.51 -23.91 3.31
C ASN A 300 -1.50 -22.45 2.83
N PHE A 301 -2.48 -22.06 2.00
CA PHE A 301 -2.65 -20.68 1.59
C PHE A 301 -3.11 -19.80 2.75
N LEU A 302 -4.17 -20.19 3.48
CA LEU A 302 -4.69 -19.45 4.63
C LEU A 302 -3.63 -19.24 5.72
N PHE A 303 -2.86 -20.28 6.06
CA PHE A 303 -1.80 -20.15 7.06
C PHE A 303 -0.62 -19.30 6.58
N LYS A 304 -0.31 -19.28 5.27
CA LYS A 304 0.70 -18.34 4.73
C LYS A 304 0.23 -16.90 4.79
N GLN A 305 -1.03 -16.64 4.45
CA GLN A 305 -1.63 -15.30 4.60
C GLN A 305 -1.59 -14.85 6.05
N ALA A 306 -1.95 -15.77 6.96
CA ALA A 306 -1.92 -15.50 8.39
C ALA A 306 -0.52 -15.18 8.91
N LEU A 307 0.45 -16.03 8.60
CA LEU A 307 1.84 -15.81 8.98
C LEU A 307 2.35 -14.46 8.50
N HIS A 308 2.09 -14.14 7.23
CA HIS A 308 2.53 -12.90 6.62
C HIS A 308 1.98 -11.67 7.35
N GLN A 309 0.67 -11.63 7.62
CA GLN A 309 0.05 -10.49 8.28
C GLN A 309 0.47 -10.38 9.76
N ILE A 310 0.51 -11.50 10.48
CA ILE A 310 0.88 -11.54 11.90
C ILE A 310 2.35 -11.12 12.09
N SER A 311 3.26 -11.60 11.22
CA SER A 311 4.69 -11.32 11.31
C SER A 311 5.07 -9.85 11.09
N LYS A 312 4.19 -9.05 10.45
CA LYS A 312 4.40 -7.61 10.22
C LYS A 312 4.01 -6.74 11.41
N LEU A 313 3.21 -7.27 12.33
CA LEU A 313 2.84 -6.53 13.53
C LEU A 313 4.03 -6.43 14.48
N PRO A 314 4.24 -5.28 15.15
CA PRO A 314 5.34 -5.10 16.08
C PRO A 314 5.38 -6.20 17.14
N ASP A 315 6.59 -6.62 17.52
CA ASP A 315 6.80 -7.61 18.57
C ASP A 315 6.15 -7.21 19.90
N THR A 316 5.97 -5.91 20.15
CA THR A 316 5.35 -5.34 21.36
C THR A 316 3.84 -5.55 21.43
N VAL A 317 3.18 -5.90 20.32
CA VAL A 317 1.71 -6.05 20.26
C VAL A 317 1.30 -7.49 20.55
N TYR A 318 0.24 -7.67 21.34
CA TYR A 318 -0.40 -8.97 21.55
C TYR A 318 -1.23 -9.39 20.33
N LYS A 319 -0.99 -10.61 19.86
CA LYS A 319 -1.55 -11.20 18.65
C LYS A 319 -2.25 -12.49 19.05
N HIS A 320 -3.45 -12.74 18.54
CA HIS A 320 -4.23 -13.93 18.86
C HIS A 320 -4.60 -14.63 17.56
N LEU A 321 -4.07 -15.82 17.32
CA LEU A 321 -4.47 -16.68 16.21
C LEU A 321 -5.50 -17.68 16.71
N VAL A 322 -6.69 -17.66 16.11
CA VAL A 322 -7.84 -18.47 16.49
C VAL A 322 -8.21 -19.36 15.32
N PHE A 323 -8.17 -20.66 15.55
CA PHE A 323 -8.74 -21.66 14.65
C PHE A 323 -10.20 -21.88 15.01
N VAL A 324 -11.09 -21.71 14.04
CA VAL A 324 -12.54 -21.78 14.25
C VAL A 324 -13.13 -22.91 13.41
N GLY A 325 -13.74 -23.90 14.08
CA GLY A 325 -14.34 -25.07 13.44
C GLY A 325 -13.40 -26.28 13.34
N LYS A 326 -13.90 -27.36 12.75
CA LYS A 326 -13.12 -28.59 12.55
C LYS A 326 -12.17 -28.42 11.38
N PHE A 327 -10.97 -28.93 11.52
CA PHE A 327 -10.08 -29.03 10.37
C PHE A 327 -10.68 -30.02 9.35
N PRO A 328 -10.51 -29.77 8.04
CA PRO A 328 -10.99 -30.70 7.01
C PRO A 328 -10.40 -32.10 7.19
N GLU A 329 -11.24 -33.14 7.16
CA GLU A 329 -10.82 -34.54 7.32
C GLU A 329 -10.23 -35.11 6.02
N THR A 330 -8.95 -35.55 6.00
CA THR A 330 -8.41 -36.51 5.02
C THR A 330 -7.21 -37.31 5.55
N GLN A 331 -6.89 -38.44 4.90
CA GLN A 331 -5.93 -39.49 5.29
C GLN A 331 -4.42 -39.14 5.20
N ASN A 332 -4.02 -37.93 4.77
CA ASN A 332 -2.62 -37.56 4.58
C ASN A 332 -2.17 -36.45 5.55
N GLU A 333 -1.49 -36.83 6.63
CA GLU A 333 -1.06 -36.00 7.77
C GLU A 333 0.02 -34.93 7.47
N LYS A 334 0.42 -34.70 6.21
CA LYS A 334 1.52 -33.79 5.85
C LYS A 334 1.03 -32.39 5.46
N ILE A 335 0.53 -31.61 6.41
CA ILE A 335 -0.45 -30.55 6.08
C ILE A 335 0.08 -29.13 6.08
N LEU A 336 1.08 -28.80 6.89
CA LEU A 336 1.75 -27.51 6.80
C LEU A 336 3.25 -27.77 6.86
N LYS A 337 3.97 -27.21 5.88
CA LYS A 337 5.42 -27.42 5.78
C LYS A 337 6.06 -27.03 7.12
N LYS A 338 7.03 -27.82 7.57
CA LYS A 338 7.80 -27.56 8.79
C LYS A 338 8.22 -26.08 8.90
N ASP A 339 8.70 -25.52 7.80
CA ASP A 339 9.12 -24.12 7.70
C ASP A 339 8.04 -23.11 8.09
N LEU A 340 6.77 -23.43 7.85
CA LEU A 340 5.64 -22.57 8.21
C LEU A 340 5.43 -22.54 9.72
N TRP A 341 5.48 -23.71 10.37
CA TRP A 341 5.39 -23.83 11.83
C TRP A 341 6.59 -23.19 12.53
N ASP A 342 7.79 -23.42 12.00
CA ASP A 342 9.03 -22.80 12.50
C ASP A 342 8.99 -21.27 12.38
N SER A 343 8.30 -20.73 11.37
CA SER A 343 8.10 -19.29 11.22
C SER A 343 7.10 -18.75 12.24
N PHE A 344 6.01 -19.47 12.44
CA PHE A 344 4.99 -19.13 13.42
C PHE A 344 5.51 -19.15 14.86
N SER A 345 6.36 -20.13 15.22
CA SER A 345 6.93 -20.25 16.56
C SER A 345 7.90 -19.12 16.92
N LYS A 346 8.39 -18.36 15.93
CA LYS A 346 9.31 -17.23 16.12
C LYS A 346 8.59 -15.90 16.40
N ILE A 347 7.28 -15.82 16.15
CA ILE A 347 6.52 -14.59 16.35
C ILE A 347 6.33 -14.34 17.84
N ARG A 348 6.77 -13.16 18.32
CA ARG A 348 6.60 -12.75 19.72
C ARG A 348 5.16 -12.33 20.00
N ASN A 349 4.73 -12.60 21.24
CA ASN A 349 3.42 -12.22 21.76
C ASN A 349 2.24 -12.79 20.94
N LEU A 350 2.42 -13.97 20.36
CA LEU A 350 1.38 -14.69 19.63
C LEU A 350 0.76 -15.80 20.49
N PHE A 351 -0.53 -15.66 20.78
CA PHE A 351 -1.34 -16.65 21.50
C PHE A 351 -2.19 -17.46 20.51
N TRP A 352 -2.31 -18.75 20.77
CA TRP A 352 -2.98 -19.69 19.87
C TRP A 352 -4.21 -20.27 20.55
N TYR A 353 -5.32 -20.26 19.84
CA TYR A 353 -6.58 -20.81 20.31
C TYR A 353 -7.19 -21.72 19.25
N HIS A 354 -7.86 -22.78 19.71
CA HIS A 354 -8.78 -23.54 18.89
C HIS A 354 -10.15 -23.52 19.54
N TYR A 355 -11.13 -23.08 18.75
CA TYR A 355 -12.53 -22.98 19.14
C TYR A 355 -13.37 -23.89 18.25
N LEU A 356 -14.07 -24.82 18.89
CA LEU A 356 -15.10 -25.66 18.28
C LEU A 356 -16.48 -25.21 18.80
N PRO A 357 -17.43 -24.88 17.91
CA PRO A 357 -18.82 -24.63 18.31
C PRO A 357 -19.39 -25.82 19.10
N LYS A 358 -20.37 -25.57 19.98
CA LYS A 358 -20.88 -26.57 20.95
C LYS A 358 -21.34 -27.91 20.37
N VAL A 359 -21.68 -27.94 19.08
CA VAL A 359 -22.14 -29.13 18.35
C VAL A 359 -20.99 -30.02 17.84
N ASP A 360 -19.74 -29.56 17.94
CA ASP A 360 -18.59 -30.21 17.33
C ASP A 360 -17.63 -30.83 18.35
N LYS A 361 -17.27 -32.10 18.11
CA LYS A 361 -16.18 -32.80 18.84
C LYS A 361 -14.88 -32.71 18.03
N PRO A 362 -13.70 -32.61 18.68
CA PRO A 362 -12.43 -32.65 17.98
C PRO A 362 -12.28 -33.98 17.23
N GLY A 363 -11.92 -33.88 15.94
CA GLY A 363 -11.60 -35.00 15.08
C GLY A 363 -10.24 -35.62 15.42
N GLN A 364 -9.87 -36.65 14.66
CA GLN A 364 -8.57 -37.32 14.81
C GLN A 364 -7.41 -36.38 14.47
N PHE A 365 -7.64 -35.47 13.52
CA PHE A 365 -6.62 -34.53 13.06
C PHE A 365 -6.14 -33.60 14.18
N GLU A 366 -7.06 -32.94 14.88
CA GLU A 366 -6.73 -31.99 15.95
C GLU A 366 -6.01 -32.67 17.11
N ARG A 367 -6.45 -33.89 17.45
CA ARG A 367 -5.83 -34.73 18.49
C ARG A 367 -4.40 -35.12 18.15
N ASN A 368 -4.08 -35.31 16.87
CA ASN A 368 -2.73 -35.67 16.43
C ASN A 368 -1.83 -34.43 16.29
N VAL A 369 -2.36 -33.31 15.77
CA VAL A 369 -1.56 -32.13 15.45
C VAL A 369 -1.18 -31.29 16.67
N PHE A 370 -2.09 -31.05 17.62
CA PHE A 370 -1.76 -30.18 18.76
C PHE A 370 -0.63 -30.72 19.64
N PRO A 371 -0.54 -32.03 19.94
CA PRO A 371 0.64 -32.59 20.61
C PRO A 371 1.93 -32.41 19.82
N ILE A 372 1.91 -32.53 18.49
CA ILE A 372 3.06 -32.30 17.61
C ILE A 372 3.50 -30.83 17.68
N LEU A 373 2.55 -29.90 17.57
CA LEU A 373 2.82 -28.46 17.69
C LEU A 373 3.49 -28.10 19.02
N LYS A 374 2.97 -28.66 20.12
CA LYS A 374 3.53 -28.45 21.46
C LYS A 374 4.92 -29.05 21.60
N LYS A 375 5.10 -30.31 21.18
CA LYS A 375 6.35 -31.06 21.38
C LYS A 375 7.50 -30.53 20.52
N TYR A 376 7.25 -30.25 19.24
CA TYR A 376 8.31 -29.95 18.28
C TYR A 376 8.50 -28.46 18.00
N TYR A 377 7.42 -27.67 18.08
CA TYR A 377 7.45 -26.25 17.72
C TYR A 377 7.24 -25.32 18.92
N LYS A 378 7.02 -25.88 20.12
CA LYS A 378 6.72 -25.14 21.36
C LYS A 378 5.49 -24.23 21.22
N ILE A 379 4.59 -24.56 20.29
CA ILE A 379 3.33 -23.83 20.09
C ILE A 379 2.28 -24.47 21.01
N ASN A 380 1.81 -23.71 21.99
CA ASN A 380 0.74 -24.16 22.89
C ASN A 380 -0.61 -23.63 22.40
N VAL A 381 -1.47 -24.53 21.92
CA VAL A 381 -2.82 -24.18 21.46
C VAL A 381 -3.79 -24.37 22.62
N SER A 382 -4.38 -23.27 23.10
CA SER A 382 -5.45 -23.30 24.09
C SER A 382 -6.74 -23.78 23.43
N THR A 383 -7.17 -24.99 23.76
CA THR A 383 -8.39 -25.59 23.23
C THR A 383 -9.53 -25.34 24.20
N ASN A 384 -10.57 -24.62 23.76
CA ASN A 384 -11.82 -24.54 24.51
C ASN A 384 -12.81 -25.54 23.93
N TYR A 385 -12.85 -26.72 24.54
CA TYR A 385 -13.94 -27.68 24.35
C TYR A 385 -15.04 -27.36 25.35
N VAL A 386 -16.28 -27.29 24.90
CA VAL A 386 -17.39 -27.50 25.84
C VAL A 386 -17.45 -29.00 26.07
N LEU A 387 -16.76 -29.46 27.12
CA LEU A 387 -16.98 -30.80 27.66
C LEU A 387 -18.38 -30.77 28.29
N ASN A 388 -19.35 -31.39 27.63
CA ASN A 388 -20.61 -31.77 28.26
C ASN A 388 -20.37 -32.91 29.24
#